data_AF-A0A742R847-F1
#
_entry.id   AF-A0A742R847-F1
#
_cell.length_a   1.000
_cell.length_b   1.000
_cell.length_c   1.000
_cell.angle_alpha   90.00
_cell.angle_beta   90.00
_cell.angle_gamma   90.00
#
_symmetry.space_group_name_H-M   'P 1'
#
loop_
_entity.id
_entity.type
_entity.pdbx_description
1 polymer ?
#
loop_
_entity_poly.entity_id
_entity_poly.type
_entity_poly.pdbx_seq_one_letter_code
_entity_poly.pdbx_strand_id
1 'polypeptide(L)' 'MDAKEFNRKYKVGSHFIHRPHREFPCDRAVRTVGVANEFKCGVIVEINLEPYFVRINTLTPAIAF' A
#
# COMPACT_ATOMS: atom_id res chain seq x y z
N MET A 1 -4.43 9.61 -5.90
CA MET A 1 -3.82 9.87 -4.59
C MET A 1 -2.33 10.04 -4.82
N ASP A 2 -1.75 11.17 -4.41
CA ASP A 2 -0.31 11.44 -4.56
C ASP A 2 0.48 10.95 -3.35
N ALA A 3 1.81 10.86 -3.47
CA ALA A 3 2.69 10.41 -2.38
C ALA A 3 2.54 11.27 -1.11
N LYS A 4 2.45 12.61 -1.27
CA LYS A 4 2.25 13.55 -0.16
C LYS A 4 0.91 13.35 0.54
N GLU A 5 -0.16 13.16 -0.23
CA GLU A 5 -1.49 12.94 0.33
C GLU A 5 -1.57 11.59 1.05
N PHE A 6 -0.96 10.55 0.47
CA PHE A 6 -0.88 9.23 1.08
C PHE A 6 -0.13 9.28 2.42
N ASN A 7 1.04 9.89 2.46
CA ASN A 7 1.83 10.02 3.70
C ASN A 7 1.15 10.90 4.75
N ARG A 8 0.32 11.87 4.34
CA ARG A 8 -0.50 12.68 5.26
C ARG A 8 -1.64 11.88 5.86
N LYS A 9 -2.27 11.00 5.06
CA LYS A 9 -3.43 10.21 5.47
C LYS A 9 -3.05 8.94 6.25
N TYR A 10 -1.96 8.29 5.87
CA TYR A 10 -1.51 7.01 6.41
C TYR A 10 -0.09 7.12 6.94
N LYS A 11 0.08 6.91 8.24
CA LYS A 11 1.40 6.86 8.86
C LYS A 11 2.10 5.54 8.53
N VAL A 12 3.42 5.54 8.57
CA VAL A 12 4.22 4.30 8.54
C VAL A 12 3.71 3.35 9.65
N GLY A 13 3.50 2.08 9.31
CA GLY A 13 2.89 1.07 10.17
C GLY A 13 1.37 0.90 9.98
N SER A 14 0.76 1.65 9.07
CA SER A 14 -0.67 1.51 8.73
C SER A 14 -0.92 0.18 8.02
N HIS A 15 -2.07 -0.44 8.30
CA HIS A 15 -2.46 -1.73 7.75
C HIS A 15 -3.30 -1.58 6.49
N PHE A 16 -2.99 -2.40 5.50
CA PHE A 16 -3.66 -2.42 4.20
C PHE A 16 -3.89 -3.86 3.77
N ILE A 17 -4.87 -4.04 2.89
CA ILE A 17 -5.10 -5.28 2.18
C ILE A 17 -4.48 -5.11 0.80
N HIS A 18 -3.44 -5.89 0.51
CA HIS A 18 -2.84 -5.98 -0.80
C HIS A 18 -3.55 -7.05 -1.62
N ARG A 19 -4.13 -6.62 -2.76
CA ARG A 19 -4.65 -7.52 -3.79
C ARG A 19 -3.78 -7.40 -5.04
N PRO A 20 -2.91 -8.38 -5.33
CA PRO A 20 -2.10 -8.37 -6.54
C PRO A 20 -2.95 -8.61 -7.80
N HIS A 21 -4.02 -9.40 -7.71
CA HIS A 21 -4.92 -9.69 -8.82
C HIS A 21 -6.38 -9.55 -8.36
N ARG A 22 -7.22 -8.84 -9.13
CA ARG A 22 -8.65 -8.68 -8.80
C ARG A 22 -9.42 -10.00 -8.84
N GLU A 23 -8.95 -10.96 -9.62
CA GLU A 23 -9.64 -12.23 -9.90
C GLU A 23 -9.26 -13.35 -8.94
N PHE A 24 -8.18 -13.20 -8.16
CA PHE A 24 -7.75 -14.21 -7.20
C PHE A 24 -7.91 -13.71 -5.77
N PRO A 25 -8.57 -14.48 -4.87
CA PRO A 25 -8.79 -14.10 -3.48
C PRO A 25 -7.53 -14.32 -2.63
N CYS A 26 -6.40 -13.72 -3.04
CA CYS A 26 -5.19 -13.67 -2.24
C CYS A 26 -5.06 -12.29 -1.60
N ASP A 27 -6.05 -11.94 -0.79
CA ASP A 27 -6.04 -10.77 0.08
C ASP A 27 -4.96 -10.94 1.14
N ARG A 28 -3.86 -10.19 1.02
CA ARG A 28 -2.80 -10.22 2.03
C ARG A 28 -2.88 -8.97 2.89
N ALA A 29 -3.02 -9.15 4.20
CA ALA A 29 -2.84 -8.06 5.14
C ALA A 29 -1.36 -7.68 5.18
N VAL A 30 -1.05 -6.45 4.77
CA VAL A 30 0.28 -5.88 4.75
C VAL A 30 0.31 -4.62 5.62
N ARG A 31 1.48 -4.27 6.13
CA ARG A 31 1.72 -3.00 6.81
C ARG A 31 2.74 -2.18 6.03
N THR A 32 2.59 -0.86 6.03
CA THR A 32 3.60 0.04 5.47
C THR A 32 4.83 0.05 6.38
N VAL A 33 6.01 -0.09 5.80
CA VAL A 33 7.30 -0.04 6.51
C VAL A 33 8.01 1.29 6.27
N GLY A 34 7.74 1.90 5.12
CA GLY A 34 8.31 3.19 4.73
C GLY A 34 7.26 4.20 4.29
N VAL A 35 7.73 5.40 3.94
CA VAL A 35 6.92 6.44 3.30
C VAL A 35 6.65 6.08 1.84
N ALA A 36 5.50 6.50 1.33
CA ALA A 36 5.22 6.42 -0.09
C ALA A 36 6.07 7.44 -0.85
N ASN A 37 6.67 7.00 -1.95
CA ASN A 37 7.49 7.81 -2.84
C ASN A 37 6.88 7.82 -4.24
N GLU A 38 7.08 8.92 -4.95
CA GLU A 38 6.62 9.07 -6.32
C GLU A 38 7.71 8.62 -7.30
N PHE A 39 7.35 7.71 -8.19
CA PHE A 39 8.21 7.21 -9.26
C PHE A 39 7.55 7.48 -10.62
N LYS A 40 8.33 7.38 -11.70
CA LYS A 40 7.81 7.53 -13.08
C LYS A 40 6.65 6.60 -13.41
N CYS A 41 6.54 5.47 -12.70
CA CYS A 41 5.48 4.47 -12.89
C CYS A 41 4.32 4.58 -11.89
N GLY A 42 4.28 5.65 -11.09
CA GLY A 42 3.26 5.92 -10.07
C GLY A 42 3.82 5.99 -8.66
N VAL A 43 2.93 6.05 -7.67
CA VAL A 43 3.30 6.14 -6.26
C VAL A 43 3.47 4.73 -5.68
N ILE A 44 4.64 4.48 -5.11
CA ILE A 44 5.04 3.19 -4.54
C ILE A 44 5.31 3.36 -3.05
N VAL A 45 4.89 2.38 -2.27
CA VAL A 45 5.15 2.31 -0.83
C VAL A 45 5.81 0.98 -0.47
N GLU A 46 6.67 1.03 0.53
CA GLU A 46 7.32 -0.15 1.08
C GLU A 46 6.41 -0.85 2.10
N ILE A 47 6.32 -2.17 2.00
CA ILE A 47 5.49 -3.05 2.82
C ILE A 47 6.30 -4.19 3.43
N ASN A 48 5.78 -4.77 4.51
CA ASN A 48 6.46 -5.81 5.29
C ASN A 48 6.52 -7.21 4.63
N LEU A 49 5.73 -7.44 3.58
CA LEU A 49 5.62 -8.74 2.91
C LEU A 49 6.02 -8.62 1.44
N GLU A 50 6.49 -9.71 0.85
CA GLU A 50 6.74 -9.79 -0.60
C GLU A 50 5.50 -9.33 -1.38
N PRO A 51 5.66 -8.43 -2.38
CA PRO A 51 6.91 -8.08 -3.07
C PRO A 51 7.74 -6.92 -2.46
N TYR A 52 7.49 -6.53 -1.21
CA TYR A 52 8.11 -5.42 -0.45
C TYR A 52 7.82 -4.01 -0.98
N PHE A 53 7.69 -3.84 -2.28
CA PHE A 53 7.35 -2.56 -2.90
C PHE A 53 6.11 -2.72 -3.75
N VAL A 54 5.05 -1.99 -3.40
CA VAL A 54 3.76 -2.08 -4.09
C VAL A 54 3.24 -0.69 -4.42
N ARG A 55 2.49 -0.61 -5.52
CA ARG A 55 1.80 0.62 -5.89
C ARG A 55 0.63 0.84 -4.94
N ILE A 56 0.42 2.08 -4.53
CA ILE A 56 -0.69 2.44 -3.64
C ILE A 56 -2.07 2.08 -4.23
N ASN A 57 -2.20 2.05 -5.56
CA ASN A 57 -3.46 1.69 -6.24
C ASN A 57 -3.84 0.21 -6.05
N THR A 58 -2.91 -0.64 -5.62
CA THR A 58 -3.13 -2.07 -5.33
C THR A 58 -3.41 -2.32 -3.84
N LEU A 59 -3.36 -1.27 -3.02
CA LEU A 59 -3.61 -1.31 -1.59
C LEU A 59 -5.00 -0.79 -1.29
N THR A 60 -5.78 -1.59 -0.58
CA THR A 60 -7.06 -1.16 -0.02
C THR A 60 -6.84 -0.90 1.47
N PRO A 61 -7.16 0.29 2.01
CA PRO A 61 -7.06 0.51 3.44
C PRO A 61 -7.97 -0.49 4.18
N ALA A 62 -7.40 -1.22 5.14
CA ALA A 62 -8.20 -2.04 6.04
C ALA A 62 -8.93 -1.06 6.97
N ILE A 63 -10.14 -0.64 6.59
CA ILE A 63 -10.99 0.16 7.46
C ILE A 63 -11.30 -0.72 8.68
N ALA A 64 -10.81 -0.30 9.84
CA ALA A 64 -11.28 -0.83 11.10
C ALA A 64 -12.76 -0.45 11.21
N PHE A 65 -13.64 -1.46 11.21
CA PHE A 65 -15.04 -1.33 11.58
C PHE A 65 -15.16 -0.89 13.04
#